data_AF-A0A438DW38-F1
#
_entry.id   AF-A0A438DW38-F1
#
_cell.length_a   1.000
_cell.length_b   1.000
_cell.length_c   1.000
_cell.angle_alpha   90.00
_cell.angle_beta   90.00
_cell.angle_gamma   90.00
#
_symmetry.space_group_name_H-M   'P 1'
#
loop_
_entity.id
_entity.type
_entity.pdbx_description
1 polymer ?
#
loop_
_entity_poly.entity_id
_entity_poly.type
_entity_poly.pdbx_seq_one_letter_code
_entity_poly.pdbx_strand_id
1 'polypeptide(L)'
;MLVYEFMHNGTLKEHLYGPLTRERAISWIKRLEIAEDAAKGIEYLHTGCVPSIIHRDLKSSNILLDKYMKAKVSDFGLSKLAVDGSSHVSSVVRGTVGYLDPE
;
A
#
# COMPACT_ATOMS: atom_id res chain seq x y z
N MET A 1 8.89 18.70 -3.90
CA MET A 1 9.57 17.53 -4.51
C MET A 1 9.90 16.56 -3.39
N LEU A 2 9.56 15.28 -3.53
CA LEU A 2 9.87 14.23 -2.55
C LEU A 2 10.85 13.25 -3.19
N VAL A 3 11.79 12.72 -2.41
CA VAL A 3 12.80 11.76 -2.85
C VAL A 3 12.65 10.50 -2.00
N TYR A 4 12.60 9.35 -2.67
CA TYR A 4 12.43 8.04 -2.03
C TYR A 4 13.58 7.11 -2.44
N GLU A 5 13.79 6.05 -1.65
CA GLU A 5 14.64 4.95 -2.07
C GLU A 5 14.09 4.29 -3.35
N PHE A 6 14.98 3.78 -4.19
CA PHE A 6 14.57 3.16 -5.46
C PHE A 6 14.09 1.71 -5.25
N MET A 7 12.86 1.43 -5.72
CA MET A 7 12.23 0.12 -5.63
C MET A 7 12.48 -0.66 -6.91
N HIS A 8 13.43 -1.59 -6.84
CA HIS A 8 14.07 -2.22 -8.00
C HIS A 8 13.13 -3.09 -8.84
N ASN A 9 12.07 -3.59 -8.22
CA ASN A 9 11.10 -4.48 -8.86
C ASN A 9 9.77 -3.79 -9.17
N GLY A 10 9.71 -2.46 -9.10
CA GLY A 10 8.52 -1.70 -9.48
C GLY A 10 7.34 -1.94 -8.54
N THR A 11 6.13 -1.85 -9.09
CA THR A 11 4.85 -1.97 -8.36
C THR A 11 4.30 -3.39 -8.43
N LEU A 12 3.54 -3.82 -7.41
CA LEU A 12 2.83 -5.10 -7.45
C LEU A 12 1.86 -5.18 -8.65
N LYS A 13 1.25 -4.07 -9.06
CA LYS A 13 0.37 -3.99 -10.24
C LYS A 13 1.07 -4.49 -11.51
N GLU A 14 2.33 -4.12 -11.71
CA GLU A 14 3.10 -4.52 -12.91
C GLU A 14 3.35 -6.04 -12.95
N HIS A 15 3.51 -6.67 -11.80
CA HIS A 15 3.68 -8.13 -11.69
C HIS A 15 2.37 -8.89 -11.88
N LEU A 16 1.24 -8.32 -11.44
CA LEU A 16 -0.07 -8.98 -11.51
C LEU A 16 -0.76 -8.82 -12.88
N TYR A 17 -0.65 -7.65 -13.50
CA TYR A 17 -1.44 -7.28 -14.68
C TYR A 17 -0.62 -6.57 -15.77
N GLY A 18 0.67 -6.39 -15.55
CA GLY A 18 1.52 -5.58 -16.41
C GLY A 18 2.50 -6.40 -17.26
N PRO A 19 3.46 -5.73 -17.91
CA PRO A 19 4.45 -6.37 -18.77
C PRO A 19 5.25 -7.47 -18.05
N LEU A 20 5.47 -7.31 -16.73
CA LEU A 20 6.25 -8.24 -15.92
C LEU A 20 5.51 -9.54 -15.63
N THR A 21 4.20 -9.65 -15.89
CA THR A 21 3.46 -10.88 -15.63
C THR A 21 3.96 -12.07 -16.46
N ARG A 22 4.51 -11.83 -17.65
CA ARG A 22 5.07 -12.91 -18.51
C ARG A 22 6.53 -13.21 -18.22
N GLU A 23 7.32 -12.19 -17.90
CA GLU A 23 8.77 -12.31 -17.73
C GLU A 23 9.20 -12.60 -16.29
N ARG A 24 8.39 -12.16 -15.31
CA ARG A 24 8.69 -12.20 -13.87
C ARG A 24 7.43 -12.56 -13.06
N ALA A 25 6.71 -13.58 -13.51
CA ALA A 25 5.54 -14.06 -12.79
C ALA A 25 5.89 -14.41 -11.33
N ILE A 26 5.21 -13.76 -10.38
CA ILE A 26 5.36 -14.08 -8.97
C ILE A 26 4.55 -15.33 -8.61
N SER A 27 5.23 -16.30 -7.98
CA SER A 27 4.62 -17.53 -7.48
C SER A 27 3.57 -17.25 -6.41
N TRP A 28 2.69 -18.23 -6.15
CA TRP A 28 1.68 -18.09 -5.11
C TRP A 28 2.27 -17.79 -3.73
N ILE A 29 3.33 -18.51 -3.35
CA ILE A 29 4.03 -18.28 -2.08
C ILE A 29 4.59 -16.84 -2.01
N LYS A 30 5.19 -16.35 -3.10
CA LYS A 30 5.70 -14.97 -3.13
C LYS A 30 4.58 -13.93 -3.00
N ARG A 31 3.39 -14.20 -3.55
CA ARG A 31 2.22 -13.32 -3.37
C ARG A 31 1.77 -13.27 -1.91
N LEU A 32 1.78 -14.39 -1.20
CA LEU A 32 1.46 -14.44 0.23
C LEU A 32 2.47 -13.64 1.06
N GLU A 33 3.76 -13.77 0.77
CA GLU A 33 4.81 -12.99 1.45
C GLU A 33 4.64 -11.48 1.21
N ILE A 34 4.31 -11.08 -0.04
CA ILE A 34 4.03 -9.68 -0.38
C ILE A 34 2.79 -9.16 0.36
N ALA A 35 1.73 -9.97 0.45
CA ALA A 35 0.52 -9.62 1.17
C ALA A 35 0.79 -9.46 2.68
N GLU A 36 1.61 -10.34 3.27
CA GLU A 36 2.03 -10.25 4.66
C GLU A 36 2.86 -8.98 4.92
N ASP A 37 3.85 -8.69 4.08
CA ASP A 37 4.68 -7.48 4.20
C ASP A 37 3.81 -6.20 4.11
N ALA A 38 2.86 -6.15 3.16
CA ALA A 38 1.93 -5.03 3.02
C ALA A 38 0.99 -4.90 4.23
N ALA A 39 0.46 -6.01 4.73
CA ALA A 39 -0.41 -6.03 5.91
C ALA A 39 0.32 -5.53 7.15
N LYS A 40 1.57 -5.94 7.38
CA LYS A 40 2.42 -5.40 8.47
C LYS A 40 2.64 -3.89 8.34
N GLY A 41 2.84 -3.41 7.12
CA GLY A 41 2.93 -1.97 6.85
C GLY A 41 1.67 -1.22 7.27
N ILE A 42 0.49 -1.73 6.91
CA ILE A 42 -0.80 -1.12 7.27
C ILE A 42 -1.10 -1.25 8.76
N GLU A 43 -0.83 -2.40 9.37
CA GLU A 43 -0.94 -2.61 10.82
C GLU A 43 -0.12 -1.55 11.56
N TYR A 44 1.15 -1.35 11.17
CA TYR A 44 2.01 -0.35 11.79
C TYR A 44 1.43 1.07 11.70
N LEU A 45 0.82 1.44 10.57
CA LEU A 45 0.17 2.75 10.43
C LEU A 45 -1.04 2.89 11.36
N HIS A 46 -1.83 1.83 11.52
CA HIS A 46 -3.08 1.87 12.28
C HIS A 46 -2.86 1.76 13.79
N THR A 47 -1.92 0.93 14.24
CA THR A 47 -1.74 0.60 15.66
C THR A 47 -0.38 1.00 16.22
N GLY A 48 0.64 1.12 15.36
CA GLY A 48 2.01 1.46 15.76
C GLY A 48 2.33 2.96 15.76
N CYS A 49 1.55 3.77 15.04
CA CYS A 49 1.71 5.22 14.98
C CYS A 49 0.76 5.94 15.95
N VAL A 50 1.23 7.03 16.57
CA VAL A 50 0.43 7.91 17.42
C VAL A 50 0.58 9.36 16.94
N PRO A 51 -0.48 9.99 16.41
CA PRO A 51 -1.80 9.39 16.15
C PRO A 51 -1.75 8.38 15.00
N SER A 52 -2.71 7.46 14.94
CA SER A 52 -2.82 6.48 13.86
C SER A 52 -2.90 7.15 12.49
N ILE A 53 -2.37 6.51 11.46
CA ILE A 53 -2.34 7.04 10.09
C ILE A 53 -3.27 6.19 9.22
N ILE A 54 -4.26 6.82 8.59
CA ILE A 54 -5.14 6.19 7.59
C ILE A 54 -4.58 6.46 6.20
N HIS A 55 -4.20 5.41 5.45
CA HIS A 55 -3.57 5.55 4.12
C HIS A 55 -4.51 6.12 3.05
N ARG A 56 -5.78 5.67 3.04
CA ARG A 56 -6.87 6.04 2.09
C ARG A 56 -6.67 5.74 0.60
N ASP A 57 -5.48 5.31 0.17
CA ASP A 57 -5.26 4.89 -1.23
C ASP A 57 -4.45 3.59 -1.34
N LEU A 58 -4.85 2.56 -0.58
CA LEU A 58 -4.20 1.25 -0.65
C LEU A 58 -4.67 0.48 -1.89
N LYS A 59 -3.72 0.17 -2.78
CA LYS A 59 -3.95 -0.55 -4.05
C LYS A 59 -2.65 -1.17 -4.55
N SER A 60 -2.73 -2.07 -5.53
CA SER A 60 -1.56 -2.78 -6.06
C SER A 60 -0.51 -1.88 -6.72
N SER A 61 -0.88 -0.71 -7.23
CA SER A 61 0.10 0.27 -7.75
C SER A 61 0.86 1.02 -6.65
N ASN A 62 0.34 1.01 -5.42
CA ASN A 62 0.92 1.70 -4.27
C ASN A 62 1.66 0.74 -3.34
N ILE A 63 1.81 -0.52 -3.75
CA ILE A 63 2.70 -1.51 -3.12
C ILE A 63 3.93 -1.64 -4.02
N LEU A 64 5.08 -1.18 -3.54
CA LEU A 64 6.34 -1.24 -4.25
C LEU A 64 7.19 -2.42 -3.76
N LEU A 65 8.03 -2.95 -4.65
CA LEU A 65 8.86 -4.11 -4.40
C LEU A 65 10.34 -3.74 -4.46
N ASP A 66 11.06 -3.98 -3.37
CA ASP A 66 12.50 -3.74 -3.29
C ASP A 66 13.30 -4.80 -4.05
N LYS A 67 14.64 -4.71 -4.01
CA LYS A 67 15.55 -5.68 -4.67
C LYS A 67 15.40 -7.14 -4.21
N TYR A 68 14.82 -7.38 -3.03
CA TYR A 68 14.59 -8.70 -2.46
C TYR A 68 13.14 -9.17 -2.60
N MET A 69 12.33 -8.48 -3.40
CA MET A 69 10.89 -8.71 -3.55
C MET A 69 10.12 -8.52 -2.23
N LYS A 70 10.63 -7.67 -1.33
CA LYS A 70 9.93 -7.25 -0.12
C LYS A 70 9.01 -6.08 -0.42
N ALA A 71 7.79 -6.18 0.09
CA ALA A 71 6.75 -5.18 -0.18
C ALA A 71 6.86 -3.99 0.75
N LYS A 72 6.68 -2.78 0.21
CA LYS A 72 6.59 -1.53 0.94
C LYS A 72 5.38 -0.73 0.47
N VAL A 73 4.54 -0.31 1.42
CA VAL A 73 3.41 0.60 1.14
C VAL A 73 3.97 1.99 0.79
N SER A 74 3.38 2.63 -0.21
CA SER A 74 3.84 3.91 -0.77
C SER A 74 2.66 4.82 -1.12
N ASP A 75 2.97 6.05 -1.51
CA ASP A 75 2.00 7.10 -1.88
C ASP A 75 1.03 7.49 -0.75
N PHE A 76 1.60 8.18 0.23
CA PHE A 76 0.88 8.76 1.36
C PHE A 76 0.25 10.12 1.04
N GLY A 77 0.15 10.52 -0.24
CA GLY A 77 -0.38 11.82 -0.65
C GLY A 77 -1.85 12.02 -0.24
N LEU A 78 -2.57 10.92 -0.04
CA LEU A 78 -3.94 10.90 0.46
C LEU A 78 -4.05 10.51 1.93
N SER A 79 -2.96 10.29 2.66
CA SER A 79 -3.04 9.85 4.05
C SER A 79 -3.65 10.90 4.98
N LYS A 80 -4.22 10.47 6.11
CA LYS A 80 -4.78 11.35 7.14
C LYS A 80 -4.49 10.80 8.53
N LEU A 81 -4.17 11.69 9.47
CA LEU A 81 -4.08 11.33 10.89
C LEU A 81 -5.49 11.07 11.43
N ALA A 82 -5.66 9.95 12.13
CA ALA A 82 -6.86 9.68 12.91
C ALA A 82 -6.93 10.68 14.08
N VAL A 83 -8.15 11.06 14.46
CA VAL A 83 -8.36 11.86 15.67
C VAL A 83 -8.59 10.90 16.83
N ASP A 84 -7.81 11.02 17.90
CA ASP A 84 -7.91 10.14 19.07
C ASP A 84 -9.36 10.07 19.59
N GLY A 85 -9.83 8.85 19.83
CA GLY A 85 -11.18 8.57 20.34
C GLY A 85 -12.31 8.64 19.30
N SER A 86 -12.02 8.95 18.03
CA SER A 86 -13.02 8.92 16.95
C SER A 86 -13.01 7.59 16.20
N SER A 87 -14.19 6.99 15.99
CA SER A 87 -14.35 5.79 15.16
C SER A 87 -14.28 6.08 13.65
N HIS A 88 -14.38 7.35 13.27
CA HIS A 88 -14.44 7.80 11.89
C HIS A 88 -13.85 9.21 11.77
N VAL A 89 -13.32 9.51 10.59
CA VAL A 89 -12.79 10.84 10.27
C VAL A 89 -13.57 11.43 9.12
N SER A 90 -14.48 12.36 9.42
CA SER A 90 -15.21 13.12 8.40
C SER A 90 -14.21 13.82 7.46
N SER A 91 -14.22 13.45 6.19
CA SER A 91 -13.33 14.03 5.17
C SER A 91 -13.94 13.89 3.78
N VAL A 92 -13.50 14.73 2.85
CA VAL A 92 -13.83 14.58 1.43
C VAL A 92 -13.43 13.17 0.98
N VAL A 93 -14.33 12.48 0.28
CA VAL A 93 -14.07 11.16 -0.31
C VAL A 93 -12.84 11.25 -1.21
N ARG A 94 -11.85 10.43 -0.92
CA ARG A 94 -10.59 10.33 -1.67
C ARG A 94 -10.15 8.88 -1.72
N GLY A 95 -9.54 8.48 -2.82
CA GLY A 95 -9.06 7.13 -3.07
C GLY A 95 -9.31 6.72 -4.52
N THR A 96 -9.01 5.48 -4.84
CA THR A 96 -9.14 4.95 -6.19
C THR A 96 -10.45 4.20 -6.38
N VAL A 97 -11.20 4.51 -7.45
CA VAL A 97 -12.43 3.79 -7.82
C VAL A 97 -12.13 2.29 -7.95
N GLY A 98 -12.98 1.46 -7.33
CA GLY A 98 -12.78 0.00 -7.23
C GLY A 98 -11.98 -0.46 -6.00
N TYR A 99 -11.37 0.47 -5.26
CA TYR A 99 -10.69 0.23 -3.97
C TYR A 99 -11.32 1.00 -2.80
N LEU A 100 -12.30 1.87 -3.08
CA LEU A 100 -13.04 2.60 -2.05
C LEU A 100 -13.99 1.67 -1.31
N ASP A 101 -14.08 1.88 0.00
CA ASP A 101 -15.09 1.26 0.85
C ASP A 101 -16.50 1.77 0.44
N PRO A 102 -17.55 0.92 0.46
CA PRO A 102 -18.92 1.32 0.17
C PRO A 102 -19.59 2.19 1.25
N GLU A 103 -19.08 2.24 2.49
CA GLU A 103 -19.67 3.03 3.59
C GLU A 103 -19.61 4.56 3.40
#